data_AF-A0A957DK79-F1
#
_entry.id   AF-A0A957DK79-F1
#
_cell.length_a   1.000
_cell.length_b   1.000
_cell.length_c   1.000
_cell.angle_alpha   90.00
_cell.angle_beta   90.00
_cell.angle_gamma   90.00
#
_symmetry.space_group_name_H-M   'P 1'
#
loop_
_entity.id
_entity.type
_entity.pdbx_description
1 polymer ?
#
loop_
_entity_poly.entity_id
_entity_poly.type
_entity_poly.pdbx_seq_one_letter_code
_entity_poly.pdbx_strand_id
1 'polypeptide(L)'
;MLDFSRVRNKEITYAELVASLTVDDLRNLTNEIVDYQLDLLADVVDADVVFVPNDPEADDPYATDEADKEIAWTLGHLIVHVTASSEESAALAAELARGVMRDG
;
A
#
# COMPACT_ATOMS: atom_id res chain seq x y z
N MET A 1 -4.11 -5.70 12.33
CA MET A 1 -3.43 -5.97 11.06
C MET A 1 -3.29 -7.47 10.94
N LEU A 2 -3.36 -8.04 9.75
CA LEU A 2 -3.08 -9.48 9.58
C LEU A 2 -1.62 -9.79 9.89
N ASP A 3 -1.38 -10.91 10.57
CA ASP A 3 -0.02 -11.41 10.80
C ASP A 3 0.44 -12.26 9.62
N PHE A 4 1.33 -11.71 8.80
CA PHE A 4 1.93 -12.39 7.66
C PHE A 4 3.16 -13.24 8.01
N SER A 5 3.56 -13.32 9.28
CA SER A 5 4.81 -13.99 9.69
C SER A 5 4.88 -15.43 9.19
N ARG A 6 3.78 -16.18 9.28
CA ARG A 6 3.71 -17.57 8.81
C ARG A 6 3.76 -17.70 7.28
N VAL A 7 3.21 -16.72 6.55
CA VAL A 7 3.33 -16.66 5.08
C VAL A 7 4.78 -16.38 4.69
N ARG A 8 5.44 -15.41 5.35
CA ARG A 8 6.85 -15.07 5.11
C ARG A 8 7.79 -16.23 5.44
N ASN A 9 7.47 -17.00 6.49
CA ASN A 9 8.17 -18.22 6.86
C ASN A 9 7.86 -19.41 5.94
N LYS A 10 6.99 -19.24 4.93
CA LYS A 10 6.55 -20.28 3.98
C LYS A 10 5.87 -21.47 4.66
N GLU A 11 5.20 -21.23 5.78
CA GLU A 11 4.46 -22.26 6.53
C GLU A 11 3.03 -22.43 6.05
N ILE A 12 2.43 -21.35 5.55
CA ILE A 12 1.07 -21.30 5.00
C ILE A 12 1.05 -20.44 3.73
N THR A 13 0.03 -20.66 2.91
CA THR A 13 -0.32 -19.84 1.75
C THR A 13 -1.12 -18.60 2.16
N TYR A 14 -1.22 -17.61 1.26
CA TYR A 14 -2.15 -16.49 1.44
C TYR A 14 -3.61 -16.95 1.55
N ALA A 15 -3.99 -17.98 0.78
CA ALA A 15 -5.34 -18.54 0.84
C ALA A 15 -5.67 -19.10 2.22
N GLU A 16 -4.73 -19.80 2.86
CA GLU A 16 -4.89 -20.30 4.22
C GLU A 16 -4.93 -19.18 5.27
N LEU A 17 -4.13 -18.12 5.10
CA LEU A 17 -4.15 -16.95 6.00
C LEU A 17 -5.52 -16.28 6.03
N VAL A 18 -6.19 -16.17 4.89
CA VAL A 18 -7.46 -15.43 4.76
C VAL A 18 -8.71 -16.31 4.79
N ALA A 19 -8.55 -17.65 4.87
CA ALA A 19 -9.64 -18.61 4.71
C ALA A 19 -10.82 -18.42 5.67
N SER A 20 -10.56 -17.94 6.89
CA SER A 20 -11.58 -17.74 7.92
C SER A 20 -12.12 -16.32 7.98
N LEU A 21 -11.65 -15.40 7.13
CA LEU A 21 -12.10 -14.01 7.18
C LEU A 21 -13.53 -13.87 6.65
N THR A 22 -14.32 -13.11 7.39
CA THR A 22 -15.66 -12.69 6.99
C THR A 22 -15.62 -11.32 6.33
N VAL A 23 -16.74 -10.89 5.73
CA VAL A 23 -16.87 -9.54 5.17
C VAL A 23 -16.67 -8.47 6.26
N ASP A 24 -17.10 -8.72 7.49
CA ASP A 24 -16.92 -7.78 8.60
C ASP A 24 -15.45 -7.69 9.01
N ASP A 25 -14.72 -8.80 9.00
CA ASP A 25 -13.27 -8.78 9.23
C ASP A 25 -12.55 -7.95 8.17
N LEU A 26 -12.94 -8.07 6.90
CA LEU A 26 -12.36 -7.26 5.82
C LEU A 26 -12.61 -5.76 6.04
N ARG A 27 -13.84 -5.37 6.43
CA ARG A 27 -14.16 -3.97 6.76
C ARG A 27 -13.33 -3.46 7.92
N ASN A 28 -13.21 -4.26 8.98
CA ASN A 28 -12.43 -3.89 10.16
C ASN A 28 -10.95 -3.75 9.84
N LEU A 29 -10.38 -4.66 9.04
CA LEU A 29 -9.00 -4.57 8.57
C LEU A 29 -8.76 -3.34 7.70
N THR A 30 -9.70 -2.97 6.84
CA THR A 30 -9.62 -1.73 6.04
C THR A 30 -9.61 -0.50 6.94
N ASN A 31 -10.55 -0.41 7.90
CA ASN A 31 -10.59 0.72 8.84
C ASN A 31 -9.31 0.80 9.67
N GLU A 32 -8.81 -0.35 10.15
CA GLU A 32 -7.58 -0.40 10.93
C GLU A 32 -6.35 0.12 10.15
N ILE A 33 -6.25 -0.19 8.84
CA ILE A 33 -5.18 0.34 7.98
C ILE A 33 -5.30 1.86 7.84
N VAL A 34 -6.51 2.37 7.60
CA VAL A 34 -6.76 3.80 7.44
C VAL A 34 -6.48 4.55 8.74
N ASP A 35 -6.97 4.05 9.87
CA ASP A 35 -6.74 4.63 11.19
C ASP A 35 -5.24 4.69 11.50
N TYR A 36 -4.50 3.62 11.24
CA TYR A 36 -3.05 3.60 11.42
C TYR A 36 -2.32 4.63 10.54
N GLN A 37 -2.73 4.78 9.28
CA GLN A 37 -2.16 5.79 8.39
C GLN A 37 -2.48 7.21 8.85
N LEU A 38 -3.70 7.48 9.30
CA LEU A 38 -4.09 8.78 9.83
C LEU A 38 -3.34 9.10 11.13
N ASP A 39 -3.13 8.12 12.00
CA ASP A 39 -2.35 8.28 13.23
C ASP A 39 -0.89 8.63 12.92
N LEU A 40 -0.27 8.01 11.90
CA LEU A 40 1.08 8.37 11.43
C LEU A 40 1.16 9.80 10.90
N LEU A 41 0.05 10.33 10.38
CA LEU A 41 -0.04 11.66 9.78
C LEU A 41 -0.58 12.72 10.75
N ALA A 42 -0.87 12.38 12.00
CA ALA A 42 -1.62 13.24 12.93
C ALA A 42 -0.97 14.61 13.18
N ASP A 43 0.38 14.65 13.23
CA ASP A 43 1.17 15.85 13.49
C ASP A 43 1.85 16.42 12.23
N VAL A 44 1.56 15.86 11.05
CA VAL A 44 2.13 16.29 9.77
C VAL A 44 1.58 17.66 9.37
N VAL A 45 2.47 18.57 8.96
CA VAL A 45 2.09 19.87 8.41
C VAL A 45 2.39 19.95 6.92
N ASP A 46 1.82 20.94 6.23
CA ASP A 46 2.01 21.14 4.77
C ASP A 46 3.50 21.18 4.37
N ALA A 47 4.36 21.72 5.23
CA ALA A 47 5.81 21.79 4.98
C ALA A 47 6.46 20.40 4.88
N ASP A 48 6.00 19.42 5.67
CA ASP A 48 6.51 18.04 5.64
C ASP A 48 6.07 17.32 4.36
N VAL A 49 4.86 17.63 3.87
CA VAL A 49 4.31 17.05 2.64
C VAL A 49 5.11 17.45 1.40
N VAL A 50 5.58 18.71 1.36
CA VAL A 50 6.32 19.27 0.21
C VAL A 50 7.83 19.23 0.39
N PHE A 51 8.33 18.80 1.56
CA PHE A 51 9.75 18.63 1.80
C PHE A 51 10.34 17.58 0.84
N VAL A 52 11.39 17.96 0.12
CA VAL A 52 12.16 17.05 -0.74
C VAL A 52 13.36 16.55 0.07
N PRO A 53 13.37 15.27 0.49
CA PRO A 53 14.49 14.73 1.23
C PRO A 53 15.73 14.61 0.35
N ASN A 54 16.92 14.71 0.97
CA ASN A 54 18.16 14.29 0.34
C ASN A 54 18.35 12.81 0.60
N ASP A 55 18.10 11.98 -0.40
CA ASP A 55 18.31 10.52 -0.35
C ASP A 55 19.40 10.12 -1.36
N PRO A 56 20.66 9.97 -0.91
CA PRO A 56 21.77 9.57 -1.79
C PRO A 56 21.65 8.15 -2.35
N GLU A 57 20.72 7.34 -1.84
CA GLU A 57 20.49 5.96 -2.27
C GLU A 57 19.25 5.83 -3.18
N ALA A 58 18.60 6.95 -3.53
CA ALA A 58 17.52 6.95 -4.51
C ALA A 58 18.02 6.45 -5.87
N ASP A 59 17.49 5.31 -6.31
CA ASP A 59 17.80 4.68 -7.60
C ASP A 59 16.56 3.95 -8.12
N ASP A 60 15.87 4.55 -9.10
CA ASP A 60 14.83 3.91 -9.89
C ASP A 60 15.40 3.48 -11.25
N PRO A 61 15.88 2.23 -11.38
CA PRO A 61 16.43 1.73 -12.64
C PRO A 61 15.37 1.57 -13.75
N TYR A 62 14.10 1.80 -13.44
CA TYR A 62 12.97 1.74 -14.38
C TYR A 62 12.42 3.12 -14.73
N ALA A 63 13.04 4.21 -14.25
CA ALA A 63 12.67 5.57 -14.62
C ALA A 63 12.71 5.74 -16.15
N THR A 64 11.68 6.38 -16.70
CA THR A 64 11.60 6.61 -18.16
C THR A 64 12.54 7.73 -18.61
N ASP A 65 12.77 8.72 -17.76
CA ASP A 65 13.76 9.78 -17.94
C ASP A 65 14.92 9.56 -16.97
N GLU A 66 16.16 9.67 -17.46
CA GLU A 66 17.36 9.59 -16.62
C GLU A 66 17.38 10.70 -15.56
N ALA A 67 16.74 11.84 -15.81
CA ALA A 67 16.62 12.91 -14.82
C ALA A 67 15.77 12.51 -13.59
N ASP A 68 14.91 11.50 -13.72
CA ASP A 68 14.01 11.05 -12.66
C ASP A 68 14.59 9.91 -11.82
N LYS A 69 15.68 9.29 -12.29
CA LYS A 69 16.26 8.08 -11.71
C LYS A 69 16.67 8.21 -10.24
N GLU A 70 17.18 9.36 -9.86
CA GLU A 70 17.72 9.62 -8.50
C GLU A 70 16.81 10.55 -7.69
N ILE A 71 15.54 10.68 -8.06
CA ILE A 71 14.59 11.53 -7.34
C ILE A 71 14.14 10.85 -6.05
N ALA A 72 14.37 11.54 -4.93
CA ALA A 72 13.85 11.14 -3.64
C ALA A 72 12.33 11.39 -3.55
N TRP A 73 11.60 10.47 -2.93
CA TRP A 73 10.15 10.60 -2.74
C TRP A 73 9.81 11.54 -1.59
N THR A 74 8.91 12.49 -1.85
CA THR A 74 8.32 13.33 -0.79
C THR A 74 7.29 12.54 0.01
N LEU A 75 6.95 13.02 1.22
CA LEU A 75 5.83 12.46 1.96
C LEU A 75 4.52 12.58 1.17
N GLY A 76 4.33 13.68 0.43
CA GLY A 76 3.19 13.85 -0.47
C GLY A 76 3.12 12.75 -1.54
N HIS A 77 4.25 12.37 -2.14
CA HIS A 77 4.33 11.25 -3.08
C HIS A 77 3.89 9.93 -2.42
N LEU A 78 4.40 9.64 -1.22
CA LEU A 78 4.05 8.42 -0.49
C LEU A 78 2.55 8.34 -0.17
N ILE A 79 1.94 9.44 0.26
CA ILE A 79 0.50 9.51 0.56
C ILE A 79 -0.32 9.18 -0.68
N VAL A 80 -0.04 9.83 -1.82
CA VAL A 80 -0.79 9.55 -3.05
C VAL A 80 -0.54 8.14 -3.57
N HIS A 81 0.69 7.63 -3.46
CA HIS A 81 1.03 6.29 -3.94
C HIS A 81 0.30 5.21 -3.15
N VAL A 82 0.34 5.27 -1.81
CA VAL A 82 -0.36 4.33 -0.94
C VAL A 82 -1.88 4.39 -1.15
N THR A 83 -2.43 5.60 -1.31
CA THR A 83 -3.86 5.79 -1.57
C THR A 83 -4.25 5.15 -2.90
N ALA A 84 -3.50 5.44 -3.98
CA ALA A 84 -3.77 4.91 -5.32
C ALA A 84 -3.70 3.37 -5.35
N SER A 85 -2.66 2.76 -4.76
CA SER A 85 -2.54 1.30 -4.70
C SER A 85 -3.67 0.64 -3.91
N SER A 86 -4.15 1.31 -2.86
CA SER A 86 -5.28 0.82 -2.05
C SER A 86 -6.59 0.88 -2.83
N GLU A 87 -6.85 1.98 -3.54
CA GLU A 87 -8.02 2.13 -4.42
C GLU A 87 -8.01 1.13 -5.58
N GLU A 88 -6.86 0.93 -6.22
CA GLU A 88 -6.69 -0.09 -7.26
C GLU A 88 -7.00 -1.48 -6.72
N SER A 89 -6.42 -1.84 -5.56
CA SER A 89 -6.67 -3.14 -4.92
C SER A 89 -8.15 -3.35 -4.58
N ALA A 90 -8.83 -2.31 -4.10
CA ALA A 90 -10.26 -2.36 -3.82
C ALA A 90 -11.08 -2.54 -5.11
N ALA A 91 -10.71 -1.87 -6.19
CA ALA A 91 -11.36 -2.03 -7.51
C ALA A 91 -11.19 -3.47 -8.04
N LEU A 92 -9.97 -4.01 -7.97
CA LEU A 92 -9.66 -5.40 -8.32
C LEU A 92 -10.49 -6.39 -7.51
N ALA A 93 -10.50 -6.24 -6.19
CA ALA A 93 -11.25 -7.11 -5.29
C ALA A 93 -12.76 -7.07 -5.57
N ALA A 94 -13.31 -5.87 -5.82
CA ALA A 94 -14.72 -5.70 -6.13
C ALA A 94 -15.12 -6.37 -7.45
N GLU A 95 -14.24 -6.37 -8.44
CA GLU A 95 -14.45 -7.08 -9.70
C GLU A 95 -14.36 -8.60 -9.56
N LEU A 96 -13.34 -9.11 -8.86
CA LEU A 96 -13.20 -10.53 -8.59
C LEU A 96 -14.41 -11.07 -7.80
N ALA A 97 -14.90 -10.32 -6.82
CA ALA A 97 -16.11 -10.67 -6.05
C ALA A 97 -17.38 -10.75 -6.93
N ARG A 98 -17.39 -10.06 -8.07
CA ARG A 98 -18.48 -10.12 -9.08
C ARG A 98 -18.24 -11.18 -10.15
N GLY A 99 -17.17 -11.98 -10.03
CA GLY A 99 -16.82 -13.05 -10.98
C GLY A 99 -16.20 -12.54 -12.28
N VAL A 100 -15.68 -11.30 -12.29
CA VAL A 100 -14.92 -10.79 -13.44
C VAL A 100 -13.54 -11.44 -13.43
N MET A 101 -13.24 -12.23 -14.47
CA MET A 101 -11.91 -12.79 -14.68
C MET A 101 -10.96 -11.68 -15.11
N ARG A 102 -9.82 -11.57 -14.43
CA ARG A 102 -8.70 -10.73 -14.87
C ARG A 102 -7.55 -11.64 -15.28
N ASP A 103 -6.95 -11.35 -16.42
CA ASP A 103 -5.68 -11.98 -16.79
C ASP A 103 -4.59 -11.43 -15.87
N GLY A 104 -3.82 -12.32 -15.26
CA GLY A 104 -2.73 -12.01 -14.33
C GLY A 104 -1.42 -12.62 -14.80
#